data_AF-A0A538FPL4-F1
#
_entry.id   AF-A0A538FPL4-F1
#
_cell.length_a   1.000
_cell.length_b   1.000
_cell.length_c   1.000
_cell.angle_alpha   90.00
_cell.angle_beta   90.00
_cell.angle_gamma   90.00
#
_symmetry.space_group_name_H-M   'P 1'
#
loop_
_entity.id
_entity.type
_entity.pdbx_description
1 polymer ?
#
loop_
_entity_poly.entity_id
_entity_poly.type
_entity_poly.pdbx_seq_one_letter_code
_entity_poly.pdbx_strand_id
1 'polypeptide(L)'
;MTIGDEARCRLHQRLDSALGAQEAATLMSQLSPMGWGDLATKRDLDSLGQSLRSEMATVRSEMGALEARVGARLYRELRLMTWRLITAIVAVMSVLVAAVRL
;
A
#
# COMPACT_ATOMS: atom_id res chain seq x y z
N MET A 1 22.65 12.68 14.93
CA MET A 1 22.87 13.77 15.91
C MET A 1 22.24 15.02 15.32
N THR A 2 21.07 15.38 15.83
CA THR A 2 20.22 16.46 15.32
C THR A 2 20.67 17.80 15.89
N ILE A 3 20.68 18.84 15.06
CA ILE A 3 21.06 20.22 15.37
C ILE A 3 20.45 20.77 16.69
N GLY A 4 19.33 20.20 17.16
CA GLY A 4 18.70 20.55 18.44
C GLY A 4 19.48 20.18 19.70
N ASP A 5 20.37 19.19 19.66
CA ASP A 5 21.07 18.69 20.86
C ASP A 5 22.25 19.61 21.25
N GLU A 6 23.01 20.06 20.26
CA GLU A 6 24.10 21.03 20.44
C GLU A 6 23.58 22.40 20.90
N ALA A 7 22.44 22.84 20.34
CA ALA A 7 21.79 24.08 20.72
C ALA A 7 21.27 24.05 22.17
N ARG A 8 20.73 22.91 22.64
CA ARG A 8 20.30 22.73 24.06
C ARG A 8 21.48 22.76 25.02
N CYS A 9 22.59 22.08 24.70
CA CYS A 9 23.82 22.14 25.51
C CYS A 9 24.35 23.56 25.64
N ARG A 10 24.39 24.32 24.54
CA ARG A 10 24.83 25.72 24.56
C ARG A 10 23.88 26.62 25.36
N LEU A 11 22.57 26.38 25.26
CA LEU A 11 21.57 27.13 26.04
C LEU A 11 21.68 26.81 27.54
N HIS A 12 21.92 25.54 27.90
CA HIS A 12 22.13 25.14 29.29
C HIS A 12 23.37 25.82 29.88
N GLN A 13 24.51 25.81 29.18
CA GLN A 13 25.73 26.47 29.67
C GLN A 13 25.54 27.98 29.91
N ARG A 14 24.76 28.64 29.04
CA ARG A 14 24.44 30.06 29.19
C ARG A 14 23.51 30.33 30.37
N LEU A 15 22.49 29.49 30.57
CA LEU A 15 21.58 29.61 31.71
C LEU A 15 22.30 29.33 33.03
N ASP A 16 23.18 28.33 33.06
CA ASP A 16 23.99 27.97 34.23
C ASP A 16 24.88 29.15 34.65
N SER A 17 25.55 29.78 33.68
CA SER A 17 26.40 30.97 33.93
C SER A 17 25.63 32.20 34.41
N ALA A 18 24.33 32.32 34.10
CA ALA A 18 23.54 33.52 34.38
C ALA A 18 22.63 33.40 35.62
N LEU A 19 22.13 32.19 35.89
CA LEU A 19 21.10 31.94 36.91
C LEU A 19 21.56 30.94 37.98
N GLY A 20 22.67 30.23 37.76
CA GLY A 20 23.12 29.12 38.59
C GLY A 20 22.58 27.77 38.10
N ALA A 21 23.29 26.71 38.47
CA ALA A 21 23.06 25.35 37.98
C ALA A 21 21.65 24.82 38.29
N GLN A 22 21.12 25.17 39.47
CA GLN A 22 19.85 24.65 39.97
C GLN A 22 18.66 25.26 39.21
N GLU A 23 18.69 26.57 39.01
CA GLU A 23 17.69 27.36 38.31
C GLU A 23 17.73 27.07 36.80
N ALA A 24 18.93 26.93 36.24
CA ALA A 24 19.14 26.53 34.85
C ALA A 24 18.58 25.13 34.57
N ALA A 25 18.84 24.16 35.45
CA ALA A 25 18.29 22.80 35.34
C ALA A 25 16.76 22.79 35.45
N THR A 26 16.19 23.62 36.32
CA THR A 26 14.74 23.74 36.50
C THR A 26 14.06 24.31 35.24
N LEU A 27 14.61 25.38 34.66
CA LEU A 27 14.13 25.96 33.40
C LEU A 27 14.29 24.99 32.22
N MET A 28 15.43 24.30 32.15
CA MET A 28 15.67 23.26 31.15
C MET A 28 14.69 22.09 31.25
N SER A 29 14.24 21.77 32.46
CA SER A 29 13.24 20.72 32.70
C SER A 29 11.82 21.13 32.29
N GLN A 30 11.51 22.43 32.32
CA GLN A 30 10.24 22.97 31.82
C GLN A 30 10.24 23.20 30.30
N LEU A 31 11.41 23.42 29.71
CA LEU A 31 11.60 23.48 28.26
C LEU A 31 11.44 22.07 27.68
N SER A 32 10.21 21.78 27.21
CA SER A 32 9.86 20.53 26.54
C SER A 32 10.99 20.08 25.60
N PRO A 33 11.46 18.83 25.70
CA PRO A 33 12.55 18.32 24.89
C PRO A 33 12.09 18.24 23.44
N MET A 34 12.51 19.20 22.63
CA MET A 34 12.32 19.27 21.17
C MET A 34 10.89 19.59 20.69
N GLY A 35 10.85 20.16 19.48
CA GLY A 35 9.70 20.81 18.89
C GLY A 35 8.53 19.86 18.65
N TRP A 36 7.40 20.17 19.25
CA TRP A 36 6.11 19.52 19.02
C TRP A 36 5.69 19.46 17.54
N GLY A 37 6.34 20.23 16.66
CA GLY A 37 6.11 20.21 15.21
C GLY A 37 6.76 19.04 14.47
N ASP A 38 7.78 18.39 15.03
CA ASP A 38 8.43 17.21 14.41
C ASP A 38 7.75 15.90 14.81
N LEU A 39 6.83 15.93 15.78
CA LEU A 39 6.05 14.78 16.18
C LEU A 39 4.80 14.70 15.30
N ALA A 40 4.67 13.60 14.56
CA ALA A 40 3.44 13.31 13.83
C ALA A 40 2.26 13.38 14.81
N THR A 41 1.35 14.31 14.57
CA THR A 41 0.19 14.48 15.43
C THR A 41 -0.79 13.34 15.17
N LYS A 42 -1.70 13.11 16.12
CA LYS A 42 -2.78 12.13 15.95
C LYS A 42 -3.60 12.39 14.68
N ARG A 43 -3.76 13.68 14.32
CA ARG A 43 -4.45 14.10 13.09
C ARG A 43 -3.72 13.67 11.82
N ASP A 44 -2.39 13.77 11.83
CA ASP A 44 -1.55 13.36 10.69
C ASP A 44 -1.62 11.85 10.50
N LEU A 45 -1.63 11.10 11.60
CA LEU A 45 -1.79 9.65 11.56
C LEU A 45 -3.19 9.22 11.10
N ASP A 46 -4.23 9.93 11.55
CA ASP A 46 -5.61 9.70 11.09
C ASP A 46 -5.75 9.98 9.59
N SER A 47 -5.14 11.07 9.11
CA SER A 47 -5.09 11.42 7.68
C SER A 47 -4.37 10.34 6.86
N LEU A 48 -3.20 9.90 7.32
CA LEU A 48 -2.44 8.82 6.68
C LEU A 48 -3.25 7.50 6.67
N GLY A 49 -3.91 7.18 7.77
CA GLY A 49 -4.76 5.99 7.89
C GLY A 49 -5.96 6.03 6.94
N GLN A 50 -6.55 7.20 6.71
CA GLN A 50 -7.62 7.37 5.73
C GLN A 50 -7.10 7.22 4.29
N SER A 51 -5.96 7.83 3.97
CA SER A 51 -5.33 7.69 2.65
C SER A 51 -5.03 6.24 2.33
N LEU A 52 -4.41 5.51 3.28
CA LEU A 52 -4.08 4.11 3.11
C LEU A 52 -5.33 3.23 2.91
N ARG A 53 -6.41 3.47 3.68
CA ARG A 53 -7.68 2.75 3.49
C ARG A 53 -8.27 3.00 2.11
N SER A 54 -8.20 4.25 1.63
CA SER A 54 -8.67 4.62 0.30
C SER A 54 -7.88 3.88 -0.79
N GLU A 55 -6.54 3.91 -0.71
CA GLU A 55 -5.68 3.21 -1.67
C GLU A 55 -5.92 1.70 -1.65
N MET A 56 -6.05 1.08 -0.47
CA MET A 56 -6.37 -0.33 -0.35
C MET A 56 -7.74 -0.68 -0.95
N ALA A 57 -8.74 0.20 -0.81
CA ALA A 57 -10.05 0.02 -1.43
C ALA A 57 -9.96 0.10 -2.96
N THR A 58 -9.20 1.05 -3.48
CA THR A 58 -8.93 1.17 -4.92
C THR A 58 -8.26 -0.07 -5.47
N VAL A 59 -7.14 -0.52 -4.87
CA VAL A 59 -6.42 -1.72 -5.29
C VAL A 59 -7.34 -2.96 -5.28
N ARG A 60 -8.14 -3.13 -4.23
CA ARG A 60 -9.11 -4.24 -4.15
C ARG A 60 -10.13 -4.19 -5.28
N SER A 61 -10.62 -3.00 -5.63
CA SER A 61 -11.57 -2.83 -6.73
C SER A 61 -10.93 -3.15 -8.09
N GLU A 62 -9.68 -2.74 -8.31
CA GLU A 62 -8.93 -3.02 -9.53
C GLU A 62 -8.62 -4.50 -9.68
N MET A 63 -8.22 -5.17 -8.60
CA MET A 63 -8.01 -6.62 -8.61
C MET A 63 -9.30 -7.38 -8.91
N GLY A 64 -10.42 -7.02 -8.28
CA GLY A 64 -11.72 -7.63 -8.58
C GLY A 64 -12.15 -7.42 -10.04
N ALA A 65 -11.91 -6.24 -10.59
CA ALA A 65 -12.17 -5.95 -11.99
C ALA A 65 -11.26 -6.75 -12.94
N LEU A 66 -9.98 -6.91 -12.59
CA LEU A 66 -9.04 -7.71 -13.36
C LEU A 66 -9.43 -9.20 -13.34
N GLU A 67 -9.75 -9.75 -12.18
CA GLU A 67 -10.22 -11.14 -12.02
C GLU A 67 -11.47 -11.39 -12.85
N ALA A 68 -12.45 -10.49 -12.81
CA ALA A 68 -13.66 -10.61 -13.61
C ALA A 68 -13.36 -10.59 -15.12
N ARG A 69 -12.44 -9.73 -15.57
CA ARG A 69 -12.01 -9.66 -16.98
C ARG A 69 -11.27 -10.93 -17.41
N VAL A 70 -10.35 -11.42 -16.58
CA VAL A 70 -9.59 -12.66 -16.84
C VAL A 70 -10.55 -13.84 -16.89
N GLY A 71 -11.45 -13.97 -15.92
CA GLY A 71 -12.49 -15.00 -15.90
C GLY A 71 -13.34 -14.95 -17.17
N ALA A 72 -13.89 -13.79 -17.54
CA ALA A 72 -14.70 -13.64 -18.74
C ALA A 72 -13.94 -14.00 -20.03
N ARG A 73 -12.66 -13.63 -20.12
CA ARG A 73 -11.81 -13.97 -21.26
C ARG A 73 -11.56 -15.47 -21.36
N LEU A 74 -11.19 -16.11 -20.24
CA LEU A 74 -10.96 -17.55 -20.18
C LEU A 74 -12.22 -18.33 -20.52
N TYR A 75 -13.37 -17.97 -19.94
CA TYR A 75 -14.66 -18.60 -20.27
C TYR A 75 -14.97 -18.49 -21.77
N ARG A 76 -14.71 -17.33 -22.39
CA ARG A 76 -14.94 -17.12 -23.83
C ARG A 76 -13.99 -17.98 -24.68
N GLU A 77 -12.70 -17.97 -24.39
CA GLU A 77 -11.68 -18.73 -25.12
C GLU A 77 -11.90 -20.24 -24.98
N LEU A 78 -12.18 -20.73 -23.77
CA LEU A 78 -12.51 -22.14 -23.51
C LEU A 78 -13.75 -22.56 -24.31
N ARG A 79 -14.80 -21.74 -24.31
CA ARG A 79 -16.02 -22.04 -25.07
C ARG A 79 -15.73 -22.14 -26.57
N LEU A 80 -14.98 -21.20 -27.14
CA LEU A 80 -14.59 -21.26 -28.55
C LEU A 80 -13.78 -22.53 -28.87
N MET A 81 -12.83 -22.89 -28.01
CA MET A 81 -12.05 -24.11 -28.15
C MET A 81 -12.94 -25.36 -28.06
N THR A 82 -13.91 -25.38 -27.13
CA THR A 82 -14.84 -26.51 -26.95
C THR A 82 -15.67 -26.73 -28.22
N TRP A 83 -16.21 -25.64 -28.79
CA TRP A 83 -16.95 -25.70 -30.05
C TRP A 83 -16.07 -26.18 -31.21
N ARG A 84 -14.82 -25.70 -31.28
CA ARG A 84 -13.87 -26.09 -32.34
C ARG A 84 -13.46 -27.56 -32.25
N LEU A 85 -13.32 -28.10 -31.04
CA LEU A 85 -13.05 -29.52 -30.82
C LEU A 85 -14.26 -30.40 -31.18
N ILE A 86 -15.46 -30.01 -30.76
CA ILE A 86 -16.69 -30.74 -31.10
C ILE A 86 -16.87 -30.82 -32.62
N THR A 87 -16.74 -29.70 -33.33
CA THR A 87 -16.92 -29.68 -34.79
C THR A 87 -15.84 -30.50 -35.51
N ALA A 88 -14.59 -30.47 -35.03
CA ALA A 88 -13.52 -31.30 -35.58
C ALA A 88 -13.79 -32.79 -35.38
N ILE A 89 -14.22 -33.21 -34.18
CA ILE A 89 -14.57 -34.61 -33.88
C ILE A 89 -15.73 -35.07 -34.78
N VAL A 90 -16.79 -34.27 -34.89
CA VAL A 90 -17.96 -34.59 -35.73
C VAL A 90 -17.56 -34.73 -37.20
N ALA A 91 -16.69 -33.86 -37.71
CA ALA A 91 -16.19 -33.93 -39.08
C ALA A 91 -15.40 -35.22 -39.33
N VAL A 92 -14.48 -35.59 -38.42
CA VAL A 92 -13.70 -36.83 -38.53
C VAL A 92 -14.61 -38.06 -38.47
N MET A 93 -15.58 -38.10 -37.55
CA MET A 93 -16.54 -39.19 -37.45
C MET A 93 -17.40 -39.32 -38.71
N SER A 94 -17.81 -38.21 -39.32
CA SER A 94 -18.59 -38.20 -40.56
C SER A 94 -17.80 -38.78 -41.74
N VAL A 95 -16.51 -38.45 -41.85
CA VAL A 95 -15.62 -39.00 -42.88
C VAL A 95 -15.42 -40.51 -42.72
N LEU A 96 -15.21 -40.98 -41.49
CA LEU A 96 -15.07 -42.42 -41.20
C LEU A 96 -16.32 -43.20 -41.57
N VAL A 97 -17.51 -42.70 -41.21
CA VAL A 97 -18.78 -43.37 -41.54
C VAL A 97 -19.02 -43.42 -43.05
N ALA A 98 -18.66 -42.36 -43.78
CA ALA A 98 -18.77 -42.34 -45.24
C ALA A 98 -17.82 -43.36 -45.90
N ALA A 99 -16.60 -43.50 -45.39
CA ALA A 99 -15.62 -44.46 -45.91
C ALA A 99 -16.02 -45.92 -45.69
N VAL A 100 -16.70 -46.24 -44.58
CA VAL A 100 -17.19 -47.61 -44.29
C VAL A 100 -18.41 -47.99 -45.15
N ARG A 101 -19.16 -47.01 -45.65
CA ARG A 101 -20.33 -47.24 -46.51
C ARG A 101 -20.01 -47.32 -48.01
N LEU A 102 -18.78 -46.99 -48.42
CA LEU A 102 -18.31 -47.06 -49.81
C LEU A 102 -17.72 -48.44 -50.11
#